data_AF-A0A7K0K2L9-F1
#
_entry.id   AF-A0A7K0K2L9-F1
#
_cell.length_a   1.000
_cell.length_b   1.000
_cell.length_c   1.000
_cell.angle_alpha   90.00
_cell.angle_beta   90.00
_cell.angle_gamma   90.00
#
_symmetry.space_group_name_H-M   'P 1'
#
loop_
_entity.id
_entity.type
_entity.pdbx_description
1 polymer ?
#
loop_
_entity_poly.entity_id
_entity_poly.type
_entity_poly.pdbx_seq_one_letter_code
_entity_poly.pdbx_strand_id
1 'polypeptide(L)'
;MSEDKLNQAARKAYAEVQKESDEAREHKEQADQSKKGKKDKGKAGKSDAELKPETSVEDSSETSSEGAEENTETTGVSQPASEEASTDQLEDELAQAQEKRIAELKDELAKVKDELARAHADLYNLQQEYNAYARRTKAEVPLQQEAGVASVVNALMGVLDDIELARVHDDLKGSFGAVATKLEQTLETNFKVKRYGAKGDTFDPNLHQAIQMSEGAEGDKHVIDQVAQPGYLVGERVLRPAMVIVGTATSAEKGSAEAKSGEAASEGDSSTPDESDNQ
;
A
#
# COMPACT_ATOMS: atom_id res chain seq x y z
N MET A 1 27.36 -23.33 -7.41
CA MET A 1 27.22 -22.37 -6.30
C MET A 1 25.76 -21.94 -6.29
N SER A 2 24.96 -22.41 -5.33
CA SER A 2 23.50 -22.30 -5.36
C SER A 2 23.01 -20.85 -5.22
N GLU A 3 21.98 -20.50 -5.98
CA GLU A 3 21.34 -19.17 -6.02
C GLU A 3 20.91 -18.66 -4.62
N ASP A 4 20.62 -19.57 -3.69
CA ASP A 4 20.32 -19.25 -2.30
C ASP A 4 21.48 -18.56 -1.55
N LYS A 5 22.74 -18.93 -1.84
CA LYS A 5 23.90 -18.28 -1.22
C LYS A 5 24.11 -16.87 -1.74
N LEU A 6 23.75 -16.62 -3.01
CA LEU A 6 23.79 -15.29 -3.61
C LEU A 6 22.71 -14.36 -3.02
N ASN A 7 21.49 -14.89 -2.85
CA ASN A 7 20.38 -14.15 -2.24
C ASN A 7 20.61 -13.87 -0.75
N GLN A 8 21.28 -14.77 -0.02
CA GLN A 8 21.63 -14.56 1.38
C GLN A 8 22.74 -13.51 1.53
N ALA A 9 23.71 -13.47 0.62
CA ALA A 9 24.74 -12.43 0.58
C ALA A 9 24.15 -11.05 0.25
N ALA A 10 23.23 -10.97 -0.71
CA ALA A 10 22.55 -9.73 -1.07
C ALA A 10 21.71 -9.15 0.09
N ARG A 11 20.98 -10.01 0.83
CA ARG A 11 20.22 -9.60 2.02
C ARG A 11 21.13 -9.09 3.15
N LYS A 12 22.29 -9.71 3.33
CA LYS A 12 23.26 -9.29 4.36
C LYS A 12 23.88 -7.94 4.02
N ALA A 13 24.26 -7.73 2.76
CA ALA A 13 24.77 -6.44 2.28
C ALA A 13 23.73 -5.31 2.43
N TYR A 14 22.45 -5.59 2.12
CA TYR A 14 21.39 -4.59 2.26
C TYR A 14 21.12 -4.21 3.74
N ALA A 15 21.24 -5.17 4.65
CA ALA A 15 21.09 -4.92 6.09
C ALA A 15 22.26 -4.11 6.67
N GLU A 16 23.49 -4.31 6.19
CA GLU A 16 24.66 -3.51 6.59
C GLU A 16 24.53 -2.06 6.14
N VAL A 17 24.09 -1.83 4.89
CA VAL A 17 23.88 -0.47 4.35
C VAL A 17 22.78 0.28 5.12
N GLN A 18 21.70 -0.40 5.52
CA GLN A 18 20.67 0.25 6.34
C GLN A 18 21.19 0.61 7.73
N LYS A 19 21.97 -0.27 8.36
CA LYS A 19 22.55 -0.01 9.68
C LYS A 19 23.53 1.18 9.67
N GLU A 20 24.36 1.27 8.64
CA GLU A 20 25.30 2.38 8.46
C GLU A 20 24.56 3.71 8.19
N SER A 21 23.42 3.66 7.49
CA SER A 21 22.57 4.84 7.25
C SER A 21 21.83 5.33 8.51
N ASP A 22 21.42 4.41 9.38
CA ASP A 22 20.75 4.74 10.64
C ASP A 22 21.75 5.29 11.67
N GLU A 23 22.96 4.71 11.76
CA GLU A 23 24.05 5.23 12.60
C GLU A 23 24.49 6.65 12.17
N ALA A 24 24.53 6.93 10.86
CA ALA A 24 24.81 8.26 10.34
C ALA A 24 23.71 9.28 10.68
N ARG A 25 22.44 8.84 10.76
CA ARG A 25 21.31 9.69 11.13
C ARG A 25 21.34 10.05 12.63
N GLU A 26 21.67 9.09 13.48
CA GLU A 26 21.82 9.32 14.92
C GLU A 26 23.00 10.27 15.22
N HIS A 27 24.12 10.13 14.52
CA HIS A 27 25.25 11.06 14.65
C HIS A 27 24.91 12.49 14.24
N LYS A 28 24.09 12.66 13.19
CA LYS A 28 23.63 13.98 12.74
C LYS A 28 22.64 14.60 13.72
N GLU A 29 21.77 13.80 14.33
CA GLU A 29 20.80 14.24 15.34
C GLU A 29 21.48 14.65 16.65
N GLN A 30 22.52 13.92 17.09
CA GLN A 30 23.35 14.31 18.24
C GLN A 30 24.15 15.60 17.97
N ALA A 31 24.63 15.79 16.73
CA ALA A 31 25.32 17.02 16.35
C ALA A 31 24.39 18.25 16.36
N ASP A 32 23.13 18.10 15.93
CA ASP A 32 22.13 19.18 15.97
C ASP A 32 21.65 19.49 17.39
N GLN A 33 21.51 18.48 18.26
CA GLN A 33 21.18 18.71 19.68
C GLN A 33 22.31 19.44 20.44
N SER A 34 23.58 19.15 20.12
CA SER A 34 24.75 19.86 20.67
C SER A 34 24.80 21.33 20.23
N LYS A 35 24.46 21.63 18.96
CA LYS A 35 24.37 23.02 18.45
C LYS A 35 23.20 23.80 19.06
N LYS A 36 22.09 23.14 19.39
CA LYS A 36 20.92 23.78 20.03
C LYS A 36 21.17 24.12 21.51
N GLY A 37 21.93 23.29 22.24
CA GLY A 37 22.30 23.56 23.64
C GLY A 37 23.29 24.72 23.83
N LYS A 38 24.06 25.09 22.80
CA LYS A 38 25.04 26.18 22.87
C LYS A 38 24.45 27.55 22.50
N LYS A 39 23.23 27.61 21.95
CA LYS A 39 22.58 28.86 21.52
C LYS A 39 21.77 29.56 22.63
N ASP A 40 21.59 28.93 23.80
CA ASP A 40 20.78 29.46 24.91
C ASP A 40 21.61 30.11 26.04
N LYS A 41 22.93 30.22 25.87
CA LYS A 41 23.82 30.99 26.76
C LYS A 41 24.79 31.85 25.96
N GLY A 42 24.37 33.09 25.65
CA GLY A 42 25.28 34.10 25.10
C GLY A 42 24.62 35.03 24.09
N LYS A 43 23.73 35.90 24.55
CA LYS A 43 23.28 37.08 23.79
C LYS A 43 24.08 38.29 24.25
N ALA A 44 25.19 38.59 23.58
CA ALA A 44 25.81 39.92 23.48
C ALA A 44 27.00 39.86 22.51
N GLY A 45 27.10 40.82 21.58
CA GLY A 45 28.36 41.12 20.90
C GLY A 45 28.31 41.12 19.37
N LYS A 46 28.73 42.25 18.82
CA LYS A 46 28.91 42.60 17.40
C LYS A 46 30.08 41.87 16.72
N SER A 47 30.16 42.13 15.41
CA SER A 47 31.31 42.25 14.48
C SER A 47 31.72 41.03 13.66
N ASP A 48 31.65 41.25 12.35
CA ASP A 48 32.63 41.03 11.26
C ASP A 48 33.66 39.90 11.30
N ALA A 49 33.94 39.48 10.06
CA ALA A 49 35.20 38.98 9.51
C ALA A 49 35.45 37.46 9.49
N GLU A 50 35.49 36.98 8.23
CA GLU A 50 36.58 36.22 7.61
C GLU A 50 36.66 34.68 7.65
N LEU A 51 37.08 34.21 6.47
CA LEU A 51 37.93 33.06 6.14
C LEU A 51 37.30 31.79 5.53
N LYS A 52 37.86 31.49 4.36
CA LYS A 52 37.75 30.34 3.44
C LYS A 52 38.19 29.02 4.11
N PRO A 53 37.97 27.86 3.46
CA PRO A 53 38.97 27.28 2.52
C PRO A 53 38.31 26.69 1.25
N GLU A 54 38.86 26.82 0.04
CA GLU A 54 40.01 26.09 -0.56
C GLU A 54 39.83 24.55 -0.53
N THR A 55 39.53 23.95 -1.68
CA THR A 55 40.14 22.73 -2.26
C THR A 55 39.49 22.50 -3.64
N SER A 56 40.21 22.78 -4.74
CA SER A 56 41.07 21.84 -5.48
C SER A 56 40.25 20.72 -6.13
N VAL A 57 39.95 20.92 -7.42
CA VAL A 57 39.64 19.84 -8.36
C VAL A 57 40.65 19.98 -9.48
N GLU A 58 41.59 19.05 -9.54
CA GLU A 58 42.41 18.77 -10.71
C GLU A 58 41.50 18.19 -11.79
N ASP A 59 41.51 18.78 -12.99
CA ASP A 59 41.24 17.99 -14.19
C ASP A 59 42.09 18.51 -15.35
N SER A 60 42.77 17.56 -15.97
CA SER A 60 43.85 17.73 -16.92
C SER A 60 43.32 18.03 -18.31
N SER A 61 43.80 19.12 -18.90
CA SER A 61 43.61 19.46 -20.30
C SER A 61 44.61 18.69 -21.19
N GLU A 62 44.10 17.94 -22.15
CA GLU A 62 44.79 17.67 -23.42
C GLU A 62 43.80 17.84 -24.56
N THR A 63 44.03 18.83 -25.43
CA THR A 63 43.99 18.64 -26.90
C THR A 63 44.70 19.80 -27.58
N SER A 64 45.72 19.44 -28.35
CA SER A 64 46.54 20.28 -29.22
C SER A 64 45.75 21.03 -30.29
N SER A 65 46.24 22.23 -30.63
CA SER A 65 46.13 22.77 -31.99
C SER A 65 47.35 23.66 -32.26
N GLU A 66 48.31 23.10 -32.99
CA GLU A 66 49.47 23.81 -33.53
C GLU A 66 49.16 24.26 -34.97
N GLY A 67 49.58 25.47 -35.33
CA GLY A 67 49.83 25.84 -36.73
C GLY A 67 49.45 27.28 -37.08
N ALA A 68 50.45 28.17 -37.15
CA ALA A 68 50.88 28.83 -38.40
C ALA A 68 51.77 30.04 -38.10
N GLU A 69 52.93 30.05 -38.75
CA GLU A 69 53.96 31.08 -38.75
C GLU A 69 53.50 32.39 -39.42
N GLU A 70 54.03 33.55 -39.00
CA GLU A 70 54.64 34.50 -39.94
C GLU A 70 55.61 35.47 -39.23
N ASN A 71 56.74 35.69 -39.90
CA ASN A 71 57.93 36.42 -39.49
C ASN A 71 57.87 37.86 -40.04
N THR A 72 58.24 38.88 -39.26
CA THR A 72 58.94 40.06 -39.79
C THR A 72 59.83 40.71 -38.72
N GLU A 73 61.13 40.69 -38.98
CA GLU A 73 62.18 41.48 -38.33
C GLU A 73 62.14 42.97 -38.74
N THR A 74 62.98 43.75 -38.03
CA THR A 74 63.48 45.14 -38.26
C THR A 74 62.58 46.26 -37.71
N THR A 75 62.99 47.13 -36.78
CA THR A 75 64.25 47.93 -36.73
C THR A 75 64.39 48.60 -35.34
N GLY A 76 65.62 48.94 -34.94
CA GLY A 76 65.99 49.27 -33.55
C GLY A 76 65.86 50.72 -33.04
N VAL A 77 65.80 50.79 -31.70
CA VAL A 77 66.43 51.71 -30.72
C VAL A 77 66.39 53.23 -30.97
N SER A 78 65.69 53.98 -30.11
CA SER A 78 66.31 54.90 -29.12
C SER A 78 65.32 55.87 -28.42
N GLN A 79 65.26 55.69 -27.10
CA GLN A 79 65.08 56.66 -26.00
C GLN A 79 63.69 57.19 -25.56
N PRO A 80 63.55 57.41 -24.23
CA PRO A 80 62.31 57.30 -23.47
C PRO A 80 61.77 58.69 -23.08
N ALA A 81 60.45 58.78 -22.90
CA ALA A 81 59.77 59.72 -22.00
C ALA A 81 58.28 59.75 -22.35
N SER A 82 57.48 58.82 -21.81
CA SER A 82 56.03 58.99 -21.54
C SER A 82 55.32 57.69 -21.09
N GLU A 83 56.02 56.74 -20.47
CA GLU A 83 55.42 55.43 -20.14
C GLU A 83 54.58 55.40 -18.84
N GLU A 84 54.65 56.41 -17.98
CA GLU A 84 53.94 56.39 -16.68
C GLU A 84 52.48 56.91 -16.76
N ALA A 85 52.10 57.62 -17.84
CA ALA A 85 50.75 58.20 -17.97
C ALA A 85 49.78 57.34 -18.81
N SER A 86 50.32 56.36 -19.54
CA SER A 86 49.58 55.46 -20.43
C SER A 86 49.31 54.09 -19.80
N THR A 87 50.13 53.65 -18.84
CA THR A 87 49.91 52.42 -18.07
C THR A 87 48.73 52.54 -17.12
N ASP A 88 48.60 53.65 -16.39
CA ASP A 88 47.49 53.89 -15.45
C ASP A 88 46.11 53.87 -16.15
N GLN A 89 46.02 54.39 -17.39
CA GLN A 89 44.78 54.39 -18.16
C GLN A 89 44.41 53.00 -18.68
N LEU A 90 45.42 52.21 -19.07
CA LEU A 90 45.23 50.82 -19.51
C LEU A 90 44.86 49.91 -18.33
N GLU A 91 45.38 50.17 -17.13
CA GLU A 91 45.03 49.47 -15.91
C GLU A 91 43.59 49.77 -15.46
N ASP A 92 43.16 51.03 -15.53
CA ASP A 92 41.77 51.42 -15.25
C ASP A 92 40.77 50.84 -16.25
N GLU A 93 41.10 50.79 -17.55
CA GLU A 93 40.26 50.13 -18.56
C GLU A 93 40.17 48.61 -18.35
N LEU A 94 41.28 47.96 -17.98
CA LEU A 94 41.31 46.54 -17.62
C LEU A 94 40.47 46.25 -16.38
N ALA A 95 40.57 47.09 -15.34
CA ALA A 95 39.78 46.95 -14.12
C ALA A 95 38.27 47.09 -14.40
N GLN A 96 37.87 48.07 -15.23
CA GLN A 96 36.48 48.24 -15.63
C GLN A 96 35.96 47.10 -16.52
N ALA A 97 36.80 46.56 -17.41
CA ALA A 97 36.45 45.39 -18.22
C ALA A 97 36.27 44.13 -17.36
N GLN A 98 37.14 43.94 -16.37
CA GLN A 98 37.03 42.85 -15.39
C GLN A 98 35.77 42.99 -14.53
N GLU A 99 35.46 44.20 -14.06
CA GLU A 99 34.27 44.43 -13.23
C GLU A 99 32.97 44.19 -14.02
N LYS A 100 32.91 44.62 -15.28
CA LYS A 100 31.81 44.28 -16.21
C LYS A 100 31.69 42.78 -16.40
N ARG A 101 32.81 42.08 -16.63
CA ARG A 101 32.79 40.63 -16.81
C ARG A 101 32.32 39.88 -15.56
N ILE A 102 32.73 40.34 -14.38
CA ILE A 102 32.28 39.79 -13.10
C ILE A 102 30.79 40.05 -12.90
N ALA A 103 30.26 41.21 -13.29
CA ALA A 103 28.84 41.51 -13.23
C ALA A 103 28.02 40.61 -14.16
N GLU A 104 28.44 40.44 -15.42
CA GLU A 104 27.81 39.52 -16.38
C GLU A 104 27.78 38.08 -15.86
N LEU A 105 28.91 37.58 -15.34
CA LEU A 105 28.99 36.23 -14.79
C LEU A 105 28.08 36.06 -13.56
N LYS A 106 27.96 37.09 -12.70
CA LYS A 106 27.03 37.05 -11.56
C LYS A 106 25.58 36.99 -12.01
N ASP A 107 25.22 37.72 -13.06
CA ASP A 107 23.86 37.71 -13.63
C ASP A 107 23.55 36.36 -14.29
N GLU A 108 24.48 35.78 -15.03
CA GLU A 108 24.36 34.42 -15.60
C GLU A 108 24.21 33.38 -14.49
N LEU A 109 25.03 33.45 -13.45
CA LEU A 109 24.97 32.56 -12.29
C LEU A 109 23.61 32.69 -11.58
N ALA A 110 23.09 33.91 -11.42
CA ALA A 110 21.77 34.14 -10.83
C ALA A 110 20.65 33.51 -11.68
N LYS A 111 20.69 33.66 -13.01
CA LYS A 111 19.72 33.03 -13.93
C LYS A 111 19.75 31.51 -13.84
N VAL A 112 20.92 30.90 -13.91
CA VAL A 112 21.07 29.43 -13.81
C VAL A 112 20.58 28.90 -12.47
N LYS A 113 20.85 29.62 -11.37
CA LYS A 113 20.33 29.24 -10.04
C LYS A 113 18.81 29.30 -9.97
N ASP A 114 18.19 30.30 -10.59
CA ASP A 114 16.74 30.45 -10.64
C ASP A 114 16.09 29.36 -11.50
N GLU A 115 16.67 29.05 -12.67
CA GLU A 115 16.25 27.91 -13.51
C GLU A 115 16.38 26.57 -12.78
N LEU A 116 17.49 26.35 -12.08
CA LEU A 116 17.70 25.14 -11.27
C LEU A 116 16.69 25.05 -10.12
N ALA A 117 16.39 26.17 -9.45
CA ALA A 117 15.38 26.21 -8.40
C ALA A 117 13.98 25.88 -8.93
N ARG A 118 13.61 26.40 -10.11
CA ARG A 118 12.34 26.05 -10.79
C ARG A 118 12.30 24.58 -11.17
N ALA A 119 13.35 24.06 -11.80
CA ALA A 119 13.44 22.65 -12.16
C ALA A 119 13.34 21.73 -10.94
N HIS A 120 13.97 22.10 -9.82
CA HIS A 120 13.85 21.37 -8.56
C HIS A 120 12.42 21.42 -7.99
N ALA A 121 11.74 22.56 -8.09
CA ALA A 121 10.35 22.68 -7.68
C ALA A 121 9.42 21.80 -8.54
N ASP A 122 9.64 21.78 -9.86
CA ASP A 122 8.88 20.95 -10.79
C ASP A 122 9.09 19.46 -10.52
N LEU A 123 10.35 19.04 -10.31
CA LEU A 123 10.67 17.66 -9.94
C LEU A 123 10.05 17.27 -8.60
N TYR A 124 10.07 18.17 -7.61
CA TYR A 124 9.45 17.94 -6.32
C TYR A 124 7.92 17.75 -6.47
N ASN A 125 7.26 18.61 -7.23
CA ASN A 125 5.83 18.52 -7.49
C ASN A 125 5.47 17.21 -8.21
N LEU A 126 6.20 16.86 -9.26
CA LEU A 126 6.01 15.60 -9.99
C LEU A 126 6.20 14.39 -9.06
N GLN A 127 7.19 14.43 -8.18
CA GLN A 127 7.42 13.37 -7.21
C GLN A 127 6.27 13.27 -6.20
N GLN A 128 5.68 14.39 -5.77
CA GLN A 128 4.48 14.36 -4.92
C GLN A 128 3.28 13.77 -5.64
N GLU A 129 3.02 14.16 -6.90
CA GLU A 129 1.93 13.61 -7.71
C GLU A 129 2.09 12.10 -7.92
N TYR A 130 3.30 11.65 -8.26
CA TYR A 130 3.60 10.23 -8.41
C TYR A 130 3.38 9.46 -7.11
N ASN A 131 3.86 10.00 -5.98
CA ASN A 131 3.65 9.37 -4.68
C ASN A 131 2.16 9.31 -4.31
N ALA A 132 1.40 10.36 -4.59
CA ALA A 132 -0.05 10.38 -4.37
C ALA A 132 -0.77 9.35 -5.25
N TYR A 133 -0.43 9.29 -6.54
CA TYR A 133 -0.96 8.29 -7.48
C TYR A 133 -0.62 6.87 -7.01
N ALA A 134 0.65 6.59 -6.71
CA ALA A 134 1.08 5.27 -6.25
C ALA A 134 0.38 4.84 -4.97
N ARG A 135 0.15 5.76 -4.02
CA ARG A 135 -0.63 5.49 -2.80
C ARG A 135 -2.07 5.16 -3.13
N ARG A 136 -2.70 5.97 -3.99
CA ARG A 136 -4.09 5.78 -4.43
C ARG A 136 -4.28 4.44 -5.14
N THR A 137 -3.48 4.15 -6.16
CA THR A 137 -3.58 2.90 -6.91
C THR A 137 -3.37 1.68 -6.02
N LYS A 138 -2.40 1.72 -5.10
CA LYS A 138 -2.19 0.62 -4.13
C LYS A 138 -3.41 0.38 -3.24
N ALA A 139 -4.15 1.42 -2.89
CA ALA A 139 -5.38 1.30 -2.12
C ALA A 139 -6.58 0.82 -2.97
N GLU A 140 -6.61 1.13 -4.27
CA GLU A 140 -7.69 0.71 -5.19
C GLU A 140 -7.59 -0.78 -5.58
N VAL A 141 -6.38 -1.34 -5.71
CA VAL A 141 -6.19 -2.76 -6.08
C VAL A 141 -6.96 -3.74 -5.17
N PRO A 142 -6.84 -3.72 -3.83
CA PRO A 142 -7.57 -4.66 -2.98
C PRO A 142 -9.09 -4.45 -3.07
N LEU A 143 -9.56 -3.21 -3.13
CA LEU A 143 -10.99 -2.90 -3.28
C LEU A 143 -11.55 -3.49 -4.58
N GLN A 144 -10.80 -3.39 -5.68
CA GLN A 144 -11.22 -3.94 -6.96
C GLN A 144 -11.18 -5.47 -6.97
N GLN A 145 -10.22 -6.08 -6.27
CA GLN A 145 -10.18 -7.54 -6.09
C GLN A 145 -11.38 -8.02 -5.28
N GLU A 146 -11.70 -7.38 -4.16
CA GLU A 146 -12.87 -7.69 -3.34
C GLU A 146 -14.18 -7.51 -4.12
N ALA A 147 -14.30 -6.44 -4.91
CA ALA A 147 -15.45 -6.21 -5.79
C ALA A 147 -15.56 -7.29 -6.89
N GLY A 148 -14.44 -7.72 -7.45
CA GLY A 148 -14.39 -8.82 -8.43
C GLY A 148 -14.85 -10.14 -7.82
N VAL A 149 -14.34 -10.49 -6.64
CA VAL A 149 -14.75 -11.69 -5.89
C VAL A 149 -16.25 -11.63 -5.58
N ALA A 150 -16.75 -10.49 -5.09
CA ALA A 150 -18.17 -10.29 -4.82
C ALA A 150 -19.04 -10.52 -6.07
N SER A 151 -18.60 -10.07 -7.25
CA SER A 151 -19.30 -10.29 -8.51
C SER A 151 -19.39 -11.77 -8.89
N VAL A 152 -18.31 -12.54 -8.68
CA VAL A 152 -18.28 -13.98 -8.98
C VAL A 152 -19.17 -14.73 -8.00
N VAL A 153 -19.09 -14.43 -6.70
CA VAL A 153 -19.92 -15.06 -5.67
C VAL A 153 -21.41 -14.76 -5.92
N ASN A 154 -21.75 -13.54 -6.33
CA ASN A 154 -23.12 -13.20 -6.73
C ASN A 154 -23.62 -14.03 -7.91
N ALA A 155 -22.77 -14.32 -8.90
CA ALA A 155 -23.14 -15.19 -10.02
C ALA A 155 -23.34 -16.66 -9.59
N LEU A 156 -22.61 -17.10 -8.55
CA LEU A 156 -22.74 -18.45 -7.98
C LEU A 156 -23.90 -18.57 -6.98
N MET A 157 -24.57 -17.48 -6.63
CA MET A 157 -25.58 -17.44 -5.59
C MET A 157 -26.74 -18.43 -5.84
N GLY A 158 -27.19 -18.56 -7.08
CA GLY A 158 -28.24 -19.52 -7.44
C GLY A 158 -27.83 -20.97 -7.17
N VAL A 159 -26.57 -21.32 -7.43
CA VAL A 159 -26.04 -22.66 -7.15
C VAL A 159 -25.99 -22.92 -5.65
N LEU A 160 -25.61 -21.90 -4.86
CA LEU A 160 -25.62 -22.00 -3.40
C LEU A 160 -27.04 -22.16 -2.87
N ASP A 161 -28.01 -21.44 -3.44
CA ASP A 161 -29.43 -21.59 -3.08
C ASP A 161 -29.96 -23.00 -3.41
N ASP A 162 -29.58 -23.58 -4.55
CA ASP A 162 -29.95 -24.95 -4.93
C ASP A 162 -29.34 -26.00 -3.99
N ILE A 163 -28.10 -25.79 -3.53
CA ILE A 163 -27.45 -26.63 -2.52
C ILE A 163 -28.21 -26.58 -1.20
N GLU A 164 -28.70 -25.41 -0.79
CA GLU A 164 -29.48 -25.25 0.43
C GLU A 164 -30.86 -25.88 0.30
N LEU A 165 -31.49 -25.75 -0.86
CA LEU A 165 -32.75 -26.45 -1.15
C LEU A 165 -32.57 -27.96 -1.05
N ALA A 166 -31.51 -28.50 -1.64
CA ALA A 166 -31.17 -29.92 -1.52
C ALA A 166 -30.86 -30.33 -0.06
N ARG A 167 -30.32 -29.42 0.77
CA ARG A 167 -30.11 -29.66 2.20
C ARG A 167 -31.42 -29.80 2.97
N VAL A 168 -32.38 -28.94 2.68
CA VAL A 168 -33.71 -28.97 3.32
C VAL A 168 -34.48 -30.24 2.95
N HIS A 169 -34.29 -30.75 1.73
CA HIS A 169 -34.92 -31.99 1.25
C HIS A 169 -34.12 -33.28 1.57
N ASP A 170 -32.99 -33.19 2.28
CA ASP A 170 -32.12 -34.33 2.60
C ASP A 170 -31.60 -35.08 1.36
N ASP A 171 -31.39 -34.34 0.27
CA ASP A 171 -30.86 -34.81 -1.02
C ASP A 171 -29.32 -34.66 -1.11
N LEU A 172 -28.69 -34.03 -0.12
CA LEU A 172 -27.23 -33.89 -0.02
C LEU A 172 -26.55 -35.18 0.49
N LYS A 173 -26.76 -36.29 -0.21
CA LYS A 173 -26.17 -37.60 0.13
C LYS A 173 -25.00 -37.96 -0.79
N GLY A 174 -24.07 -38.77 -0.27
CA GLY A 174 -22.95 -39.32 -1.04
C GLY A 174 -22.00 -38.26 -1.62
N SER A 175 -21.67 -38.41 -2.90
CA SER A 175 -20.69 -37.56 -3.59
C SER A 175 -21.15 -36.11 -3.75
N PHE A 176 -22.45 -35.87 -3.91
CA PHE A 176 -22.99 -34.53 -4.10
C PHE A 176 -22.82 -33.68 -2.82
N GLY A 177 -23.16 -34.24 -1.65
CA GLY A 177 -22.91 -33.60 -0.36
C GLY A 177 -21.43 -33.25 -0.14
N ALA A 178 -20.51 -34.18 -0.49
CA ALA A 178 -19.08 -33.93 -0.36
C ALA A 178 -18.58 -32.80 -1.29
N VAL A 179 -19.14 -32.66 -2.49
CA VAL A 179 -18.82 -31.56 -3.41
C VAL A 179 -19.38 -30.23 -2.89
N ALA A 180 -20.62 -30.22 -2.38
CA ALA A 180 -21.23 -29.05 -1.80
C ALA A 180 -20.42 -28.51 -0.60
N THR A 181 -20.06 -29.38 0.35
CA THR A 181 -19.22 -28.98 1.50
C THR A 181 -17.85 -28.47 1.06
N LYS A 182 -17.22 -29.11 0.07
CA LYS A 182 -15.91 -28.65 -0.45
C LYS A 182 -16.03 -27.30 -1.14
N LEU A 183 -17.11 -27.05 -1.88
CA LEU A 183 -17.36 -25.77 -2.52
C LEU A 183 -17.52 -24.67 -1.46
N GLU A 184 -18.38 -24.88 -0.47
CA GLU A 184 -18.58 -23.96 0.65
C GLU A 184 -17.26 -23.66 1.38
N GLN A 185 -16.48 -24.71 1.71
CA GLN A 185 -15.19 -24.57 2.39
C GLN A 185 -14.15 -23.83 1.53
N THR A 186 -14.17 -24.04 0.21
CA THR A 186 -13.28 -23.34 -0.74
C THR A 186 -13.64 -21.86 -0.80
N LEU A 187 -14.93 -21.53 -0.85
CA LEU A 187 -15.42 -20.16 -0.83
C LEU A 187 -15.09 -19.44 0.49
N GLU A 188 -15.19 -20.14 1.61
CA GLU A 188 -14.82 -19.60 2.92
C GLU A 188 -13.30 -19.37 3.05
N THR A 189 -12.49 -20.37 2.70
CA THR A 189 -11.03 -20.33 2.91
C THR A 189 -10.34 -19.35 1.95
N ASN A 190 -10.72 -19.38 0.66
CA ASN A 190 -10.00 -18.61 -0.37
C ASN A 190 -10.60 -17.24 -0.61
N PHE A 191 -11.92 -17.10 -0.46
CA PHE A 191 -12.65 -15.88 -0.81
C PHE A 191 -13.32 -15.20 0.39
N LYS A 192 -13.12 -15.73 1.62
CA LYS A 192 -13.70 -15.19 2.86
C LYS A 192 -15.22 -15.04 2.79
N VAL A 193 -15.88 -15.92 2.03
CA VAL A 193 -17.33 -15.96 1.94
C VAL A 193 -17.86 -16.63 3.19
N LYS A 194 -18.74 -15.98 3.93
CA LYS A 194 -19.44 -16.59 5.05
C LYS A 194 -20.93 -16.57 4.82
N ARG A 195 -21.55 -17.71 5.11
CA ARG A 195 -23.01 -17.82 5.25
C ARG A 195 -23.41 -17.36 6.64
N TYR A 196 -24.53 -16.67 6.76
CA TYR A 196 -25.09 -16.27 8.05
C TYR A 196 -26.63 -16.32 8.03
N GLY A 197 -27.21 -16.14 9.23
CA GLY A 197 -28.65 -16.20 9.45
C GLY A 197 -29.12 -17.64 9.55
N ALA A 198 -28.52 -18.42 10.45
CA ALA A 198 -28.98 -19.76 10.77
C ALA A 198 -30.17 -19.72 11.75
N LYS A 199 -30.93 -20.81 11.80
CA LYS A 199 -32.00 -20.96 12.80
C LYS A 199 -31.43 -20.84 14.22
N GLY A 200 -32.02 -19.98 15.03
CA GLY A 200 -31.60 -19.67 16.40
C GLY A 200 -30.66 -18.47 16.53
N ASP A 201 -30.14 -17.92 15.42
CA ASP A 201 -29.28 -16.73 15.48
C ASP A 201 -30.07 -15.49 15.93
N THR A 202 -29.38 -14.53 16.55
CA THR A 202 -30.00 -13.26 16.95
C THR A 202 -30.34 -12.41 15.71
N PHE A 203 -31.52 -11.83 15.68
CA PHE A 203 -31.95 -10.99 14.57
C PHE A 203 -31.26 -9.61 14.61
N ASP A 204 -30.32 -9.36 13.70
CA ASP A 204 -29.79 -8.03 13.38
C ASP A 204 -30.46 -7.42 12.13
N PRO A 205 -31.12 -6.24 12.22
CA PRO A 205 -31.70 -5.55 11.06
C PRO A 205 -30.71 -5.15 9.95
N ASN A 206 -29.41 -5.04 10.24
CA ASN A 206 -28.41 -4.70 9.23
C ASN A 206 -28.03 -5.90 8.35
N LEU A 207 -28.18 -7.12 8.89
CA LEU A 207 -27.79 -8.36 8.23
C LEU A 207 -29.01 -9.14 7.73
N HIS A 208 -30.14 -9.02 8.43
CA HIS A 208 -31.32 -9.85 8.18
C HIS A 208 -32.49 -9.03 7.66
N GLN A 209 -33.19 -9.60 6.68
CA GLN A 209 -34.46 -9.11 6.18
C GLN A 209 -35.59 -9.98 6.75
N ALA A 210 -36.37 -9.43 7.67
CA ALA A 210 -37.56 -10.09 8.19
C ALA A 210 -38.67 -10.06 7.13
N ILE A 211 -39.11 -11.24 6.67
CA ILE A 211 -40.24 -11.39 5.75
C ILE A 211 -41.55 -11.69 6.47
N GLN A 212 -41.49 -12.35 7.63
CA GLN A 212 -42.65 -12.73 8.42
C GLN A 212 -42.26 -12.79 9.90
N MET A 213 -43.25 -12.58 10.78
CA MET A 213 -43.14 -12.87 12.21
C MET A 213 -43.91 -14.15 12.54
N SER A 214 -43.35 -15.02 13.37
CA SER A 214 -44.03 -16.23 13.85
C SER A 214 -45.01 -15.94 14.98
N GLU A 215 -45.96 -16.84 15.19
CA GLU A 215 -46.98 -16.70 16.22
C GLU A 215 -46.34 -16.67 17.62
N GLY A 216 -46.63 -15.64 18.40
CA GLY A 216 -45.99 -15.43 19.71
C GLY A 216 -44.70 -14.59 19.68
N ALA A 217 -44.45 -13.85 18.59
CA ALA A 217 -43.36 -12.88 18.47
C ALA A 217 -43.53 -11.60 19.34
N GLU A 218 -44.19 -11.68 20.50
CA GLU A 218 -44.31 -10.57 21.45
C GLU A 218 -43.12 -10.59 22.43
N GLY A 219 -42.16 -9.68 22.23
CA GLY A 219 -41.04 -9.48 23.14
C GLY A 219 -39.87 -8.71 22.51
N ASP A 220 -38.98 -8.18 23.34
CA ASP A 220 -37.86 -7.33 22.91
C ASP A 220 -36.68 -8.09 22.29
N LYS A 221 -36.66 -9.43 22.39
CA LYS A 221 -35.58 -10.28 21.89
C LYS A 221 -36.04 -11.12 20.70
N HIS A 222 -35.70 -10.65 19.51
CA HIS A 222 -35.99 -11.29 18.25
C HIS A 222 -34.87 -12.27 17.84
N VAL A 223 -35.26 -13.49 17.49
CA VAL A 223 -34.35 -14.53 16.96
C VAL A 223 -34.88 -15.07 15.64
N ILE A 224 -33.99 -15.68 14.87
CA ILE A 224 -34.33 -16.32 13.61
C ILE A 224 -35.01 -17.66 13.91
N ASP A 225 -36.31 -17.75 13.63
CA ASP A 225 -37.09 -18.98 13.84
C ASP A 225 -36.94 -19.93 12.64
N GLN A 226 -36.98 -19.35 11.44
CA GLN A 226 -36.74 -20.09 10.19
C GLN A 226 -36.02 -19.22 9.18
N VAL A 227 -35.18 -19.86 8.36
CA VAL A 227 -34.43 -19.23 7.27
C VAL A 227 -35.14 -19.58 5.97
N ALA A 228 -35.69 -18.59 5.28
CA ALA A 228 -36.28 -18.80 3.96
C ALA A 228 -35.21 -18.73 2.86
N GLN A 229 -34.24 -17.82 3.00
CA GLN A 229 -33.11 -17.72 2.10
C GLN A 229 -31.86 -17.29 2.88
N PRO A 230 -30.74 -18.02 2.77
CA PRO A 230 -29.55 -17.69 3.53
C PRO A 230 -28.87 -16.40 3.06
N GLY A 231 -28.25 -15.70 3.99
CA GLY A 231 -27.44 -14.52 3.73
C GLY A 231 -25.98 -14.88 3.48
N TYR A 232 -25.30 -14.09 2.65
CA TYR A 232 -23.88 -14.26 2.36
C TYR A 232 -23.13 -12.93 2.47
N LEU A 233 -21.95 -12.99 3.06
CA LEU A 233 -21.02 -11.87 3.20
C LEU A 233 -19.63 -12.25 2.66
N VAL A 234 -18.93 -11.29 2.07
CA VAL A 234 -17.55 -11.44 1.61
C VAL A 234 -16.68 -10.51 2.45
N GLY A 235 -15.83 -11.07 3.30
CA GLY A 235 -15.06 -10.29 4.26
C GLY A 235 -15.98 -9.58 5.26
N GLU A 236 -16.19 -8.28 5.05
CA GLU A 236 -17.09 -7.44 5.86
C GLU A 236 -18.29 -6.90 5.06
N ARG A 237 -18.32 -7.16 3.74
CA ARG A 237 -19.36 -6.65 2.85
C ARG A 237 -20.51 -7.64 2.74
N VAL A 238 -21.72 -7.19 3.04
CA VAL A 238 -22.95 -7.95 2.81
C VAL A 238 -23.25 -8.01 1.31
N LEU A 239 -23.33 -9.23 0.76
CA LEU A 239 -23.76 -9.42 -0.64
C LEU A 239 -25.28 -9.48 -0.75
N ARG A 240 -25.90 -10.25 0.15
CA ARG A 240 -27.34 -10.43 0.23
C ARG A 240 -27.75 -10.60 1.69
N PRO A 241 -28.76 -9.87 2.20
CA PRO A 241 -29.31 -10.09 3.52
C PRO A 241 -29.97 -11.47 3.62
N ALA A 242 -29.91 -12.11 4.79
CA ALA A 242 -30.65 -13.36 4.98
C ALA A 242 -32.14 -13.06 5.11
N MET A 243 -33.00 -13.74 4.33
CA MET A 243 -34.44 -13.62 4.45
C MET A 243 -34.93 -14.60 5.50
N VAL A 244 -35.48 -14.06 6.59
CA VAL A 244 -35.78 -14.84 7.79
C VAL A 244 -37.19 -14.59 8.29
N ILE A 245 -37.73 -15.62 8.93
CA ILE A 245 -38.93 -15.54 9.76
C ILE A 245 -38.46 -15.33 11.19
N VAL A 246 -38.93 -14.25 11.80
CA VAL A 246 -38.51 -13.82 13.13
C VAL A 246 -39.49 -14.32 14.18
N GLY A 247 -38.98 -14.88 15.27
CA GLY A 247 -39.75 -15.30 16.42
C GLY A 247 -39.14 -14.82 17.73
N THR A 248 -39.71 -15.28 18.84
CA THR A 248 -39.15 -15.14 20.19
C THR A 248 -38.28 -16.36 20.53
N ALA A 249 -37.32 -16.18 21.45
CA ALA A 249 -36.39 -17.24 21.86
C ALA A 249 -37.09 -18.53 22.34
N THR A 250 -38.34 -18.43 22.82
CA THR A 250 -39.19 -19.56 23.24
C THR A 250 -39.77 -20.37 22.08
N SER A 251 -39.89 -19.80 20.87
CA SER A 251 -40.36 -20.49 19.66
C SER A 251 -39.26 -21.32 18.99
N ALA A 252 -38.03 -20.78 18.95
CA ALA A 252 -36.89 -21.42 18.29
C ALA A 252 -36.50 -22.78 18.91
N GLU A 253 -36.67 -22.96 20.22
CA GLU A 253 -36.42 -24.23 20.91
C GLU A 253 -37.42 -25.34 20.50
N LYS A 254 -38.71 -25.01 20.34
CA LYS A 254 -39.73 -26.00 19.95
C LYS A 254 -39.47 -26.61 18.58
N GLY A 255 -39.09 -25.78 17.61
CA GLY A 255 -38.76 -26.26 16.27
C GLY A 255 -37.41 -26.99 16.16
N SER A 256 -36.60 -27.04 17.23
CA SER A 256 -35.39 -27.88 17.29
C SER A 256 -35.66 -29.25 17.94
N ALA A 257 -36.69 -29.33 18.79
CA ALA A 257 -37.11 -30.55 19.46
C ALA A 257 -37.91 -31.48 18.53
N GLU A 258 -38.78 -30.95 17.67
CA GLU A 258 -39.56 -31.75 16.71
C GLU A 258 -38.71 -32.37 15.58
N ALA A 259 -37.58 -31.75 15.20
CA ALA A 259 -36.65 -32.33 14.22
C ALA A 259 -35.86 -33.54 14.77
N LYS A 260 -35.84 -33.76 16.10
CA LYS A 260 -35.17 -34.91 16.73
C LYS A 260 -36.11 -36.03 17.16
N SER A 261 -37.44 -35.85 17.11
CA SER A 261 -38.41 -36.88 17.53
C SER A 261 -39.04 -37.66 16.37
N GLY A 262 -38.63 -37.41 15.12
CA GLY A 262 -39.17 -38.10 13.93
C GLY A 262 -38.53 -39.45 13.60
N GLU A 263 -37.47 -39.87 14.29
CA GLU A 263 -36.66 -41.03 13.90
C GLU A 263 -36.47 -42.02 15.06
N ALA A 264 -37.57 -42.54 15.59
CA ALA A 264 -37.57 -43.69 16.51
C ALA A 264 -38.96 -44.36 16.57
N ALA A 265 -39.43 -44.94 15.46
CA ALA A 265 -40.55 -45.89 15.50
C ALA A 265 -40.56 -46.82 14.28
N SER A 266 -39.62 -47.75 14.20
CA SER A 266 -39.87 -49.06 13.56
C SER A 266 -38.85 -50.10 14.01
N GLU A 267 -39.09 -50.75 15.14
CA GLU A 267 -38.53 -52.07 15.43
C GLU A 267 -39.63 -53.02 15.89
N GLY A 268 -39.67 -54.19 15.26
CA GLY A 268 -40.07 -55.43 15.90
C GLY A 268 -41.49 -55.91 15.65
N ASP A 269 -41.71 -56.70 14.60
CA ASP A 269 -42.47 -57.94 14.81
C ASP A 269 -41.76 -59.13 14.15
N SER A 270 -41.64 -60.16 14.96
CA SER A 270 -40.84 -61.35 14.81
C SER A 270 -41.71 -62.50 14.29
N SER A 271 -41.30 -63.18 13.21
CA SER A 271 -41.92 -64.47 12.87
C SER A 271 -40.99 -65.41 12.11
N THR A 272 -40.27 -66.23 12.85
CA THR A 272 -40.03 -67.67 12.57
C THR A 272 -39.73 -68.31 13.93
N PRO A 273 -40.14 -69.55 14.24
CA PRO A 273 -40.11 -70.71 13.34
C PRO A 273 -41.33 -71.66 13.47
N ASP A 274 -41.45 -72.67 12.60
CA ASP A 274 -41.36 -74.10 13.00
C ASP A 274 -41.99 -75.04 11.95
N GLU A 275 -41.38 -76.21 11.90
CA GLU A 275 -41.50 -77.34 11.00
C GLU A 275 -42.64 -78.28 11.46
N SER A 276 -43.55 -78.69 10.56
CA SER A 276 -44.25 -79.99 10.62
C SER A 276 -45.12 -80.26 9.39
N ASP A 277 -44.80 -81.37 8.71
CA ASP A 277 -45.70 -82.47 8.30
C ASP A 277 -47.17 -82.13 7.97
N ASN A 278 -47.60 -82.36 6.72
CA ASN A 278 -48.74 -83.25 6.39
C ASN A 278 -48.92 -83.48 4.87
N GLN A 279 -48.88 -84.75 4.47
CA GLN A 279 -49.46 -85.45 3.29
C GLN A 279 -49.06 -85.08 1.85
#